data_AF-A0A6P2AJU5-F1
#
_entry.id   AF-A0A6P2AJU5-F1
#
_cell.length_a   1.000
_cell.length_b   1.000
_cell.length_c   1.000
_cell.angle_alpha   90.00
_cell.angle_beta   90.00
_cell.angle_gamma   90.00
#
_symmetry.space_group_name_H-M   'P 1'
#
loop_
_entity.id
_entity.type
_entity.pdbx_description
1 polymer ?
#
loop_
_entity_poly.entity_id
_entity_poly.type
_entity_poly.pdbx_seq_one_letter_code
_entity_poly.pdbx_strand_id
1 'polypeptide(L)'
;MSAQVTYGYKARDSHGEIVSGTIAASSAEEVGARLRAEGKYVLNVSEHALRSETGLDDYQIRRNEMAKRVSREDVITFCQQLSVMLETGVPLSEALDAFCRQIEKRELQEVIKSLHADIEGGEPFSTAMAKWPRVFPSMMISLMRASEESGSMSMMLGRIGDYLAKERRTARQVKGALGYPIFMMTIALALTVFLMAFVLPRFASIYEMRSAALPTPTVILMGISNFVTSQYLIYGPVLFVLIVGVTIWVRKPSGRRACDWLRLNTPIIGGMYRQLYITRFTRTMGTLLAAGVNLLDIIDICRGVTNNRYYDELWDEMTRQIRDGNQLSEPLFESSLIPANVASMIASGERSSRLAEVMERIAAFSEEELETAIKQMTSYIEPIMILTMGILVGGVALALLLPVFRMGNVMAGS
;
A
#
# COMPACT_ATOMS: atom_id res chain seq x y z
N MET A 1 22.26 -56.66 5.60
CA MET A 1 21.90 -55.37 6.22
C MET A 1 20.88 -54.71 5.31
N SER A 2 19.59 -54.82 5.63
CA SER A 2 18.53 -54.21 4.82
C SER A 2 18.56 -52.69 5.01
N ALA A 3 18.60 -51.93 3.91
CA ALA A 3 18.62 -50.46 3.98
C ALA A 3 17.31 -49.96 4.61
N GLN A 4 17.40 -49.20 5.71
CA GLN A 4 16.24 -48.56 6.32
C GLN A 4 15.90 -47.29 5.54
N VAL A 5 14.67 -47.20 5.06
CA VAL A 5 14.12 -46.01 4.38
C VAL A 5 13.22 -45.28 5.36
N THR A 6 13.24 -43.95 5.35
CA THR A 6 12.40 -43.13 6.23
C THR A 6 11.03 -42.91 5.58
N TYR A 7 10.00 -43.52 6.15
CA TYR A 7 8.61 -43.38 5.71
C TYR A 7 7.89 -42.28 6.48
N GLY A 8 7.03 -41.51 5.80
CA GLY A 8 6.05 -40.65 6.45
C GLY A 8 4.75 -41.41 6.72
N TYR A 9 4.14 -41.21 7.89
CA TYR A 9 2.85 -41.80 8.21
C TYR A 9 1.85 -40.77 8.73
N LYS A 10 0.56 -41.04 8.49
CA LYS A 10 -0.58 -40.36 9.09
C LYS A 10 -1.46 -41.43 9.71
N ALA A 11 -1.67 -41.35 11.02
CA ALA A 11 -2.49 -42.31 11.77
C ALA A 11 -3.41 -41.56 12.73
N ARG A 12 -4.55 -42.16 13.07
CA ARG A 12 -5.48 -41.65 14.07
C ARG A 12 -5.22 -42.36 15.39
N ASP A 13 -5.07 -41.61 16.47
CA ASP A 13 -4.93 -42.19 17.80
C ASP A 13 -6.28 -42.70 18.35
N SER A 14 -6.26 -43.31 19.53
CA SER A 14 -7.46 -43.82 20.21
C SER A 14 -8.44 -42.72 20.66
N HIS A 15 -8.02 -41.46 20.68
CA HIS A 15 -8.84 -40.29 21.03
C HIS A 15 -9.44 -39.59 19.79
N GLY A 16 -9.11 -40.06 18.59
CA GLY A 16 -9.61 -39.54 17.32
C GLY A 16 -8.76 -38.45 16.69
N GLU A 17 -7.65 -38.05 17.34
CA GLU A 17 -6.73 -37.05 16.82
C GLU A 17 -5.83 -37.63 15.74
N ILE A 18 -5.53 -36.81 14.73
CA ILE A 18 -4.69 -37.23 13.62
C ILE A 18 -3.23 -36.89 13.94
N VAL A 19 -2.41 -37.91 14.04
CA VAL A 19 -0.98 -37.79 14.32
C VAL A 19 -0.19 -38.12 13.05
N SER A 20 0.70 -37.21 12.67
CA SER A 20 1.63 -37.39 11.54
C SER A 20 3.07 -37.38 12.01
N GLY A 21 3.93 -38.16 11.36
CA GLY A 21 5.34 -38.27 11.72
C GLY A 21 6.14 -39.05 10.69
N THR A 22 7.43 -39.23 10.95
CA THR A 22 8.33 -40.06 10.14
C THR A 22 8.88 -41.22 10.96
N ILE A 23 9.07 -42.37 10.32
CA ILE A 23 9.62 -43.56 10.96
C ILE A 23 10.52 -44.31 9.98
N ALA A 24 11.68 -44.74 10.45
CA ALA A 24 12.59 -45.57 9.67
C ALA A 24 12.12 -47.03 9.72
N ALA A 25 11.90 -47.62 8.56
CA ALA A 25 11.46 -49.00 8.41
C ALA A 25 12.04 -49.61 7.14
N SER A 26 11.95 -50.93 7.02
CA SER A 26 12.38 -51.67 5.83
C SER A 26 11.26 -51.85 4.80
N SER A 27 9.98 -51.69 5.19
CA SER A 27 8.84 -51.64 4.27
C SER A 27 7.66 -50.82 4.84
N ALA A 28 6.76 -50.37 3.97
CA ALA A 28 5.53 -49.68 4.39
C ALA A 28 4.59 -50.57 5.25
N GLU A 29 4.66 -51.90 5.09
CA GLU A 29 3.89 -52.86 5.90
C GLU A 29 4.42 -52.94 7.34
N GLU A 30 5.73 -52.82 7.53
CA GLU A 30 6.36 -52.75 8.85
C GLU A 30 5.93 -51.50 9.60
N VAL A 31 5.85 -50.35 8.90
CA VAL A 31 5.30 -49.10 9.46
C VAL A 31 3.86 -49.28 9.91
N GLY A 32 3.04 -49.90 9.05
CA GLY A 32 1.63 -50.16 9.36
C GLY A 32 1.45 -51.09 10.57
N ALA A 33 2.26 -52.14 10.68
CA ALA A 33 2.22 -53.07 11.80
C ALA A 33 2.63 -52.40 13.13
N ARG A 34 3.67 -51.57 13.10
CA ARG A 34 4.19 -50.85 14.28
C ARG A 34 3.19 -49.81 14.79
N LEU A 35 2.55 -49.07 13.90
CA LEU A 35 1.52 -48.09 14.28
C LEU A 35 0.26 -48.75 14.86
N ARG A 36 -0.15 -49.92 14.33
CA ARG A 36 -1.26 -50.69 14.91
C ARG A 36 -0.92 -51.26 16.29
N ALA A 37 0.33 -51.70 16.49
CA ALA A 37 0.80 -52.16 17.81
C ALA A 37 0.80 -51.05 18.86
N GLU A 38 0.98 -49.79 18.45
CA GLU A 38 0.84 -48.59 19.29
C GLU A 38 -0.63 -48.16 19.51
N GLY A 39 -1.60 -48.94 19.03
CA GLY A 39 -3.03 -48.63 19.15
C GLY A 39 -3.51 -47.52 18.22
N LYS A 40 -2.74 -47.17 17.18
CA LYS A 40 -3.09 -46.14 16.20
C LYS A 40 -3.68 -46.77 14.94
N TYR A 41 -4.72 -46.14 14.39
CA TYR A 41 -5.35 -46.55 13.14
C TYR A 41 -4.68 -45.85 11.95
N VAL A 42 -4.01 -46.62 11.09
CA VAL A 42 -3.20 -46.08 9.99
C VAL A 42 -4.10 -45.56 8.87
N LEU A 43 -3.95 -44.28 8.52
CA LEU A 43 -4.70 -43.62 7.44
C LEU A 43 -3.91 -43.60 6.13
N ASN A 44 -2.60 -43.31 6.20
CA ASN A 44 -1.72 -43.28 5.03
C ASN A 44 -0.26 -43.51 5.44
N VAL A 45 0.50 -44.23 4.61
CA VAL A 45 1.95 -44.42 4.73
C VAL A 45 2.56 -44.15 3.37
N SER A 46 3.47 -43.17 3.28
CA SER A 46 4.18 -42.85 2.04
C SER A 46 5.69 -42.95 2.22
N GLU A 47 6.36 -43.45 1.20
CA GLU A 47 7.82 -43.64 1.15
C GLU A 47 8.59 -42.32 1.08
N HIS A 48 7.94 -41.24 0.65
CA HIS A 48 8.42 -39.89 0.85
C HIS A 48 7.86 -39.32 2.15
N ALA A 49 8.73 -38.66 2.94
CA ALA A 49 8.32 -37.95 4.15
C ALA A 49 7.06 -37.13 3.85
N LEU A 50 5.93 -37.52 4.47
CA LEU A 50 4.70 -36.75 4.44
C LEU A 50 5.09 -35.36 4.93
N ARG A 51 5.12 -34.40 4.00
CA ARG A 51 5.28 -32.98 4.31
C ARG A 51 4.27 -32.65 5.40
N SER A 52 4.79 -32.32 6.58
CA SER A 52 4.01 -31.97 7.76
C SER A 52 2.89 -30.98 7.41
N GLU A 53 1.75 -31.06 8.09
CA GLU A 53 0.60 -30.16 7.93
C GLU A 53 0.92 -28.67 8.22
N THR A 54 2.15 -28.34 8.61
CA THR A 54 2.73 -26.98 8.60
C THR A 54 3.03 -26.43 7.19
N GLY A 55 2.91 -27.23 6.13
CA GLY A 55 3.22 -26.83 4.75
C GLY A 55 2.23 -25.86 4.10
N LEU A 56 0.98 -25.79 4.57
CA LEU A 56 0.00 -24.84 4.05
C LEU A 56 0.34 -23.39 4.43
N ASP A 57 0.83 -23.18 5.66
CA ASP A 57 1.30 -21.88 6.13
C ASP A 57 2.62 -21.48 5.45
N ASP A 58 3.59 -22.38 5.31
CA ASP A 58 4.87 -22.07 4.65
C ASP A 58 4.70 -21.78 3.15
N TYR A 59 3.81 -22.50 2.47
CA TYR A 59 3.44 -22.23 1.08
C TYR A 59 2.76 -20.86 0.94
N GLN A 60 1.78 -20.54 1.79
CA GLN A 60 1.11 -19.23 1.77
C GLN A 60 2.05 -18.08 2.13
N ILE A 61 2.99 -18.28 3.06
CA ILE A 61 4.01 -17.31 3.47
C ILE A 61 4.96 -17.05 2.30
N ARG A 62 5.53 -18.09 1.68
CA ARG A 62 6.39 -17.95 0.49
C ARG A 62 5.67 -17.26 -0.67
N ARG A 63 4.43 -17.66 -0.96
CA ARG A 63 3.56 -17.01 -1.98
C ARG A 63 3.40 -15.52 -1.71
N ASN A 64 3.18 -15.16 -0.44
CA ASN A 64 3.01 -13.78 0.00
C ASN A 64 4.31 -12.97 -0.04
N GLU A 65 5.47 -13.58 0.19
CA GLU A 65 6.78 -12.93 0.08
C GLU A 65 7.17 -12.68 -1.38
N MET A 66 6.93 -13.64 -2.27
CA MET A 66 7.16 -13.49 -3.70
C MET A 66 6.28 -12.38 -4.27
N ALA A 67 4.99 -12.38 -3.92
CA ALA A 67 4.06 -11.35 -4.38
C ALA A 67 4.42 -9.93 -3.91
N LYS A 68 5.14 -9.76 -2.79
CA LYS A 68 5.64 -8.45 -2.36
C LYS A 68 6.71 -7.87 -3.27
N ARG A 69 7.44 -8.72 -3.99
CA ARG A 69 8.56 -8.30 -4.83
C ARG A 69 8.12 -7.93 -6.24
N VAL A 70 6.95 -8.37 -6.70
CA VAL A 70 6.41 -8.01 -8.01
C VAL A 70 6.03 -6.52 -8.03
N SER A 71 6.55 -5.79 -9.01
CA SER A 71 6.31 -4.35 -9.14
C SER A 71 4.98 -4.09 -9.88
N ARG A 72 4.36 -2.93 -9.66
CA ARG A 72 3.20 -2.52 -10.48
C ARG A 72 3.56 -2.39 -11.97
N GLU A 73 4.82 -2.09 -12.31
CA GLU A 73 5.24 -2.04 -13.71
C GLU A 73 5.25 -3.41 -14.36
N ASP A 74 5.67 -4.41 -13.60
CA ASP A 74 5.71 -5.80 -14.06
C ASP A 74 4.29 -6.26 -14.48
N VAL A 75 3.27 -5.87 -13.70
CA VAL A 75 1.86 -6.18 -13.99
C VAL A 75 1.32 -5.38 -15.19
N ILE A 76 1.70 -4.11 -15.34
CA ILE A 76 1.32 -3.30 -16.51
C ILE A 76 1.88 -3.93 -17.80
N THR A 77 3.18 -4.26 -17.79
CA THR A 77 3.84 -4.89 -18.93
C THR A 77 3.23 -6.25 -19.25
N PHE A 78 2.93 -7.06 -18.22
CA PHE A 78 2.20 -8.32 -18.38
C PHE A 78 0.86 -8.13 -19.11
N CYS A 79 0.04 -7.18 -18.67
CA CYS A 79 -1.26 -6.92 -19.30
C CYS A 79 -1.11 -6.50 -20.77
N GLN A 80 -0.20 -5.56 -21.04
CA GLN A 80 0.00 -5.02 -22.39
C GLN A 80 0.58 -6.07 -23.35
N GLN A 81 1.55 -6.86 -22.92
CA GLN A 81 2.14 -7.89 -23.77
C GLN A 81 1.17 -9.03 -24.05
N LEU A 82 0.46 -9.53 -23.04
CA LEU A 82 -0.58 -10.54 -23.27
C LEU A 82 -1.71 -10.00 -24.15
N SER A 83 -2.14 -8.74 -23.95
CA SER A 83 -3.14 -8.09 -24.81
C SER A 83 -2.75 -8.17 -26.28
N VAL A 84 -1.51 -7.77 -26.61
CA VAL A 84 -1.01 -7.79 -28.00
C VAL A 84 -0.93 -9.22 -28.55
N MET A 85 -0.39 -10.17 -27.77
CA MET A 85 -0.29 -11.56 -28.21
C MET A 85 -1.66 -12.18 -28.48
N LEU A 86 -2.61 -12.01 -27.57
CA LEU A 86 -3.98 -12.52 -27.74
C LEU A 86 -4.71 -11.82 -28.90
N GLU A 87 -4.48 -10.53 -29.10
CA GLU A 87 -5.04 -9.78 -30.24
C GLU A 87 -4.50 -10.31 -31.58
N THR A 88 -3.25 -10.76 -31.62
CA THR A 88 -2.67 -11.44 -32.80
C THR A 88 -3.12 -12.91 -32.97
N GLY A 89 -4.02 -13.40 -32.11
CA GLY A 89 -4.59 -14.75 -32.17
C GLY A 89 -3.75 -15.83 -31.50
N VAL A 90 -2.71 -15.47 -30.74
CA VAL A 90 -1.92 -16.44 -29.97
C VAL A 90 -2.80 -16.98 -28.83
N PRO A 91 -2.88 -18.31 -28.61
CA PRO A 91 -3.60 -18.88 -27.48
C PRO A 91 -3.04 -18.41 -26.12
N LEU A 92 -3.90 -18.26 -25.11
CA LEU A 92 -3.51 -17.76 -23.79
C LEU A 92 -2.37 -18.56 -23.14
N SER A 93 -2.41 -19.89 -23.23
CA SER A 93 -1.35 -20.73 -22.69
C SER A 93 -0.01 -20.45 -23.36
N GLU A 94 0.02 -20.38 -24.69
CA GLU A 94 1.23 -20.06 -25.46
C GLU A 94 1.75 -18.65 -25.15
N ALA A 95 0.84 -17.68 -25.01
CA ALA A 95 1.19 -16.32 -24.63
C ALA A 95 1.83 -16.25 -23.22
N LEU A 96 1.30 -17.02 -22.26
CA LEU A 96 1.84 -17.12 -20.90
C LEU A 96 3.23 -17.78 -20.87
N ASP A 97 3.46 -18.86 -21.64
CA ASP A 97 4.78 -19.49 -21.76
C ASP A 97 5.80 -18.56 -22.43
N ALA A 98 5.41 -17.91 -23.54
CA ALA A 98 6.26 -16.95 -24.23
C ALA A 98 6.64 -15.76 -23.34
N PHE A 99 5.68 -15.22 -22.55
CA PHE A 99 5.95 -14.18 -21.57
C PHE A 99 6.89 -14.69 -20.47
N CYS A 100 6.63 -15.89 -19.92
CA CYS A 100 7.45 -16.53 -18.89
C CYS A 100 8.94 -16.66 -19.28
N ARG A 101 9.24 -16.91 -20.56
CA ARG A 101 10.61 -17.01 -21.08
C ARG A 101 11.33 -15.66 -21.17
N GLN A 102 10.59 -14.55 -21.26
CA GLN A 102 11.14 -13.19 -21.39
C GLN A 102 11.35 -12.48 -20.05
N ILE A 103 10.73 -12.97 -18.98
CA ILE A 103 10.79 -12.35 -17.66
C ILE A 103 12.18 -12.55 -17.03
N GLU A 104 12.87 -11.45 -16.75
CA GLU A 104 14.15 -11.47 -16.01
C GLU A 104 13.96 -11.76 -14.52
N LYS A 105 12.82 -11.32 -13.97
CA LYS A 105 12.56 -11.33 -12.53
C LYS A 105 11.97 -12.66 -12.07
N ARG A 106 12.76 -13.41 -11.30
CA ARG A 106 12.41 -14.76 -10.83
C ARG A 106 11.05 -14.83 -10.13
N GLU A 107 10.72 -13.86 -9.27
CA GLU A 107 9.45 -13.90 -8.52
C GLU A 107 8.23 -13.77 -9.42
N LEU A 108 8.30 -12.92 -10.46
CA LEU A 108 7.22 -12.81 -11.44
C LEU A 108 7.16 -14.07 -12.31
N GLN A 109 8.32 -14.61 -12.70
CA GLN A 109 8.38 -15.84 -13.49
C GLN A 109 7.67 -17.01 -12.78
N GLU A 110 7.88 -17.19 -11.48
CA GLU A 110 7.22 -18.25 -10.71
C GLU A 110 5.70 -18.04 -10.61
N VAL A 111 5.23 -16.78 -10.49
CA VAL A 111 3.80 -16.45 -10.56
C VAL A 111 3.23 -16.86 -11.91
N ILE A 112 3.85 -16.43 -13.02
CA ILE A 112 3.37 -16.73 -14.37
C ILE A 112 3.42 -18.24 -14.68
N LYS A 113 4.45 -18.96 -14.21
CA LYS A 113 4.51 -20.43 -14.31
C LYS A 113 3.33 -21.11 -13.62
N SER A 114 2.95 -20.62 -12.44
CA SER A 114 1.77 -21.11 -11.74
C SER A 114 0.50 -20.84 -12.54
N LEU A 115 0.34 -19.64 -13.10
CA LEU A 115 -0.83 -19.32 -13.94
C LEU A 115 -0.86 -20.21 -15.18
N HIS A 116 0.27 -20.38 -15.87
CA HIS A 116 0.36 -21.25 -17.05
C HIS A 116 -0.09 -22.68 -16.75
N ALA A 117 0.42 -23.27 -15.66
CA ALA A 117 0.04 -24.63 -15.25
C ALA A 117 -1.44 -24.75 -14.88
N ASP A 118 -2.02 -23.73 -14.24
CA ASP A 118 -3.45 -23.71 -13.91
C ASP A 118 -4.31 -23.64 -15.19
N ILE A 119 -3.91 -22.82 -16.17
CA ILE A 119 -4.58 -22.69 -17.47
C ILE A 119 -4.48 -23.98 -18.30
N GLU A 120 -3.30 -24.62 -18.35
CA GLU A 120 -3.13 -25.92 -18.98
C GLU A 120 -3.99 -27.01 -18.30
N GLY A 121 -4.19 -26.88 -16.98
CA GLY A 121 -5.08 -27.71 -16.19
C GLY A 121 -6.58 -27.45 -16.44
N GLY A 122 -6.93 -26.45 -17.26
CA GLY A 122 -8.30 -26.09 -17.61
C GLY A 122 -8.99 -25.16 -16.61
N GLU A 123 -8.26 -24.57 -15.66
CA GLU A 123 -8.80 -23.58 -14.74
C GLU A 123 -9.02 -22.24 -15.46
N PRO A 124 -10.13 -21.51 -15.19
CA PRO A 124 -10.30 -20.16 -15.73
C PRO A 124 -9.17 -19.22 -15.27
N PHE A 125 -8.72 -18.36 -16.17
CA PHE A 125 -7.64 -17.38 -15.93
C PHE A 125 -7.95 -16.44 -14.76
N SER A 126 -9.20 -15.97 -14.64
CA SER A 126 -9.62 -15.14 -13.51
C SER A 126 -9.48 -15.88 -12.17
N THR A 127 -9.71 -17.20 -12.14
CA THR A 127 -9.58 -18.03 -10.93
C THR A 127 -8.12 -18.29 -10.59
N ALA A 128 -7.29 -18.60 -11.60
CA ALA A 128 -5.84 -18.72 -11.43
C ALA A 128 -5.21 -17.41 -10.89
N MET A 129 -5.65 -16.26 -11.40
CA MET A 129 -5.22 -14.94 -10.92
C MET A 129 -5.68 -14.65 -9.49
N ALA A 130 -6.87 -15.11 -9.09
CA ALA A 130 -7.40 -14.92 -7.74
C ALA A 130 -6.54 -15.60 -6.66
N LYS A 131 -5.71 -16.58 -7.03
CA LYS A 131 -4.68 -17.16 -6.15
C LYS A 131 -3.58 -16.16 -5.80
N TRP A 132 -3.42 -15.06 -6.52
CA TRP A 132 -2.36 -14.07 -6.32
C TRP A 132 -2.90 -12.65 -6.08
N PRO A 133 -3.73 -12.41 -5.04
CA PRO A 133 -4.45 -11.15 -4.83
C PRO A 133 -3.55 -9.94 -4.51
N ARG A 134 -2.28 -10.20 -4.16
CA ARG A 134 -1.26 -9.14 -3.97
C ARG A 134 -0.63 -8.68 -5.28
N VAL A 135 -0.60 -9.54 -6.29
CA VAL A 135 -0.08 -9.23 -7.63
C VAL A 135 -1.20 -8.69 -8.51
N PHE A 136 -2.35 -9.37 -8.50
CA PHE A 136 -3.53 -9.01 -9.29
C PHE A 136 -4.62 -8.44 -8.37
N PRO A 137 -4.93 -7.12 -8.48
CA PRO A 137 -5.98 -6.49 -7.69
C PRO A 137 -7.37 -7.11 -7.96
N SER A 138 -8.29 -7.00 -7.00
CA SER A 138 -9.67 -7.51 -7.13
C SER A 138 -10.41 -6.99 -8.37
N MET A 139 -10.19 -5.71 -8.71
CA MET A 139 -10.72 -5.12 -9.94
C MET A 139 -10.24 -5.86 -11.19
N MET A 140 -8.94 -6.18 -11.27
CA MET A 140 -8.37 -6.89 -12.41
C MET A 140 -9.00 -8.28 -12.55
N ILE A 141 -9.10 -9.02 -11.43
CA ILE A 141 -9.72 -10.35 -11.41
C ILE A 141 -11.17 -10.30 -11.90
N SER A 142 -11.92 -9.27 -11.49
CA SER A 142 -13.34 -9.12 -11.84
C SER A 142 -13.54 -8.73 -13.31
N LEU A 143 -12.70 -7.83 -13.83
CA LEU A 143 -12.67 -7.50 -15.26
C LEU A 143 -12.28 -8.70 -16.11
N MET A 144 -11.30 -9.48 -15.65
CA MET A 144 -10.88 -10.70 -16.33
C MET A 144 -12.02 -11.72 -16.38
N ARG A 145 -12.72 -11.95 -15.27
CA ARG A 145 -13.88 -12.83 -15.22
C ARG A 145 -14.96 -12.42 -16.22
N ALA A 146 -15.32 -11.13 -16.25
CA ALA A 146 -16.30 -10.62 -17.21
C ALA A 146 -15.84 -10.82 -18.67
N SER A 147 -14.54 -10.63 -18.94
CA SER A 147 -13.99 -10.79 -20.28
C SER A 147 -13.86 -12.25 -20.75
N GLU A 148 -13.76 -13.20 -19.81
CA GLU A 148 -13.78 -14.64 -20.11
C GLU A 148 -15.13 -15.07 -20.65
N GLU A 149 -16.21 -14.61 -20.01
CA GLU A 149 -17.58 -14.89 -20.43
C GLU A 149 -17.90 -14.27 -21.79
N SER A 150 -17.38 -13.07 -22.06
CA SER A 150 -17.61 -12.35 -23.33
C SER A 150 -16.58 -12.62 -24.42
N GLY A 151 -15.55 -13.44 -24.16
CA GLY A 151 -14.47 -13.75 -25.11
C GLY A 151 -13.62 -12.54 -25.54
N SER A 152 -13.61 -11.45 -24.78
CA SER A 152 -12.96 -10.17 -25.11
C SER A 152 -11.68 -9.92 -24.30
N MET A 153 -11.01 -11.00 -23.90
CA MET A 153 -9.85 -11.00 -23.00
C MET A 153 -8.69 -10.12 -23.50
N SER A 154 -8.39 -10.14 -24.80
CA SER A 154 -7.33 -9.30 -25.40
C SER A 154 -7.59 -7.82 -25.12
N MET A 155 -8.75 -7.32 -25.54
CA MET A 155 -9.17 -5.94 -25.31
C MET A 155 -9.20 -5.58 -23.82
N MET A 156 -9.65 -6.50 -22.97
CA MET A 156 -9.75 -6.24 -21.53
C MET A 156 -8.37 -6.10 -20.87
N LEU A 157 -7.41 -6.95 -21.23
CA LEU A 157 -6.03 -6.84 -20.75
C LEU A 157 -5.40 -5.51 -21.16
N GLY A 158 -5.65 -5.04 -22.39
CA GLY A 158 -5.22 -3.70 -22.82
C GLY A 158 -5.81 -2.59 -21.95
N ARG A 159 -7.14 -2.62 -21.71
CA ARG A 159 -7.83 -1.65 -20.84
C ARG A 159 -7.31 -1.65 -19.40
N ILE A 160 -7.05 -2.83 -18.84
CA ILE A 160 -6.46 -2.99 -17.50
C ILE A 160 -5.05 -2.39 -17.47
N GLY A 161 -4.23 -2.68 -18.49
CA GLY A 161 -2.88 -2.13 -18.62
C GLY A 161 -2.88 -0.60 -18.61
N ASP A 162 -3.77 0.01 -19.41
CA ASP A 162 -3.93 1.46 -19.47
C ASP A 162 -4.40 2.07 -18.14
N TYR A 163 -5.37 1.42 -17.48
CA TYR A 163 -5.82 1.83 -16.15
C TYR A 163 -4.66 1.83 -15.15
N LEU A 164 -3.92 0.71 -15.04
CA LEU A 164 -2.82 0.57 -14.10
C LEU A 164 -1.68 1.56 -14.41
N ALA A 165 -1.41 1.82 -15.69
CA ALA A 165 -0.44 2.82 -16.12
C ALA A 165 -0.83 4.24 -15.68
N LYS A 166 -2.11 4.61 -15.82
CA LYS A 166 -2.63 5.89 -15.33
C LYS A 166 -2.56 6.00 -13.81
N GLU A 167 -3.01 4.97 -13.08
CA GLU A 167 -2.95 4.95 -11.62
C GLU A 167 -1.51 5.11 -11.10
N ARG A 168 -0.55 4.45 -11.77
CA ARG A 168 0.88 4.59 -11.47
C ARG A 168 1.39 6.01 -11.75
N ARG A 169 0.98 6.63 -12.86
CA ARG A 169 1.34 8.01 -13.19
C ARG A 169 0.85 8.98 -12.11
N THR A 170 -0.41 8.87 -11.71
CA THR A 170 -0.98 9.65 -10.60
C THR A 170 -0.21 9.43 -9.30
N ALA A 171 0.10 8.17 -8.96
CA ALA A 171 0.88 7.86 -7.76
C ALA A 171 2.30 8.45 -7.82
N ARG A 172 2.94 8.47 -9.00
CA ARG A 172 4.24 9.12 -9.21
C ARG A 172 4.15 10.63 -9.08
N GLN A 173 3.12 11.27 -9.62
CA GLN A 173 2.91 12.72 -9.46
C GLN A 173 2.75 13.09 -7.98
N VAL A 174 1.90 12.36 -7.23
CA VAL A 174 1.71 12.58 -5.79
C VAL A 174 3.02 12.37 -5.01
N LYS A 175 3.76 11.29 -5.30
CA LYS A 175 5.06 11.04 -4.64
C LYS A 175 6.12 12.09 -5.01
N GLY A 176 6.15 12.51 -6.27
CA GLY A 176 7.09 13.51 -6.78
C GLY A 176 6.88 14.87 -6.11
N ALA A 177 5.62 15.28 -5.93
CA ALA A 177 5.26 16.52 -5.24
C ALA A 177 5.78 16.58 -3.78
N LEU A 178 5.91 15.43 -3.10
CA LEU A 178 6.42 15.34 -1.74
C LEU A 178 7.96 15.33 -1.67
N GLY A 179 8.65 15.05 -2.78
CA GLY A 179 10.12 14.93 -2.79
C GLY A 179 10.84 16.22 -2.42
N TYR A 180 10.41 17.35 -2.99
CA TYR A 180 11.03 18.66 -2.74
C TYR A 180 10.87 19.12 -1.27
N PRO A 181 9.65 19.11 -0.67
CA PRO A 181 9.49 19.44 0.74
C PRO A 181 10.34 18.60 1.68
N ILE A 182 10.40 17.27 1.45
CA ILE A 182 11.21 16.36 2.28
C ILE A 182 12.69 16.71 2.17
N PHE A 183 13.19 16.94 0.95
CA PHE A 183 14.59 17.30 0.71
C PHE A 183 14.98 18.61 1.44
N MET A 184 14.18 19.66 1.27
CA MET A 184 14.43 20.95 1.93
C MET A 184 14.36 20.86 3.47
N MET A 185 13.36 20.16 4.02
CA MET A 185 13.29 19.92 5.47
C MET A 185 14.52 19.17 5.98
N THR A 186 14.99 18.18 5.24
CA THR A 186 16.16 17.39 5.61
C THR A 186 17.41 18.26 5.68
N ILE A 187 17.64 19.12 4.70
CA ILE A 187 18.76 20.08 4.72
C ILE A 187 18.62 21.07 5.87
N ALA A 188 17.44 21.65 6.06
CA ALA A 188 17.19 22.61 7.13
C ALA A 188 17.50 22.01 8.51
N LEU A 189 17.01 20.79 8.75
CA LEU A 189 17.23 20.06 9.99
C LEU A 189 18.71 19.70 10.16
N ALA A 190 19.36 19.21 9.11
CA ALA A 190 20.78 18.87 9.13
C ALA A 190 21.66 20.09 9.46
N LEU A 191 21.42 21.24 8.81
CA LEU A 191 22.13 22.48 9.09
C LEU A 191 21.91 22.95 10.53
N THR A 192 20.69 22.84 11.02
CA THR A 192 20.34 23.25 12.39
C THR A 192 21.03 22.38 13.42
N VAL A 193 20.97 21.06 13.26
CA VAL A 193 21.67 20.12 14.14
C VAL A 193 23.17 20.37 14.09
N PHE A 194 23.75 20.62 12.91
CA PHE A 194 25.16 20.96 12.77
C PHE A 194 25.53 22.24 13.54
N LEU A 195 24.76 23.32 13.38
CA LEU A 195 24.99 24.56 14.11
C LEU A 195 24.86 24.37 15.63
N MET A 196 23.86 23.62 16.08
CA MET A 196 23.65 23.35 17.52
C MET A 196 24.70 22.43 18.13
N ALA A 197 25.20 21.43 17.39
CA ALA A 197 26.13 20.43 17.90
C ALA A 197 27.60 20.89 17.82
N PHE A 198 27.98 21.66 16.80
CA PHE A 198 29.38 22.04 16.58
C PHE A 198 29.67 23.52 16.84
N VAL A 199 28.75 24.40 16.45
CA VAL A 199 28.98 25.86 16.53
C VAL A 199 28.60 26.38 17.90
N LEU A 200 27.38 26.08 18.37
CA LEU A 200 26.86 26.57 19.65
C LEU A 200 27.77 26.24 20.86
N PRO A 201 28.34 25.04 21.03
CA PRO A 201 29.17 24.73 22.19
C PRO A 201 30.49 25.50 22.22
N ARG A 202 31.10 25.74 21.05
CA ARG A 202 32.33 26.55 20.93
C ARG A 202 32.09 27.98 21.39
N PHE A 203 30.92 28.53 21.08
CA PHE A 203 30.52 29.85 21.57
C PHE A 203 30.21 29.80 23.07
N ALA A 204 29.45 28.80 23.55
CA ALA A 204 29.14 28.64 24.96
C ALA A 204 30.40 28.60 25.86
N SER A 205 31.44 27.85 25.46
CA SER A 205 32.71 27.78 26.20
C SER A 205 33.44 29.12 26.32
N ILE A 206 33.31 29.99 25.31
CA ILE A 206 33.89 31.34 25.35
C ILE A 206 33.14 32.24 26.33
N TYR A 207 31.82 32.05 26.47
CA TYR A 207 30.97 32.86 27.35
C TYR A 207 31.05 32.44 28.82
N GLU A 208 31.19 31.14 29.13
CA GLU A 208 31.38 30.65 30.51
C GLU A 208 32.63 31.25 31.16
N MET A 209 33.70 31.46 30.39
CA MET A 209 34.93 32.09 30.87
C MET A 209 34.78 33.56 31.30
N ARG A 210 33.70 34.24 30.91
CA ARG A 210 33.49 35.69 31.12
C ARG A 210 32.42 36.00 32.18
N SER A 211 31.86 35.00 32.87
CA SER A 211 30.81 35.15 33.90
C SER A 211 29.58 35.95 33.45
N ALA A 212 29.31 36.01 32.14
CA ALA A 212 28.17 36.73 31.58
C ALA A 212 26.96 35.81 31.48
N ALA A 213 25.82 36.23 32.03
CA ALA A 213 24.57 35.47 31.91
C ALA A 213 24.16 35.34 30.43
N LEU A 214 24.02 34.10 29.96
CA LEU A 214 23.61 33.80 28.60
C LEU A 214 22.18 34.33 28.35
N PRO A 215 21.91 35.00 27.21
CA PRO A 215 20.56 35.45 26.89
C PRO A 215 19.54 34.30 26.85
N THR A 216 18.30 34.58 27.24
CA THR A 216 17.21 33.60 27.32
C THR A 216 17.02 32.73 26.06
N PRO A 217 17.08 33.28 24.82
CA PRO A 217 16.98 32.46 23.61
C PRO A 217 18.10 31.42 23.49
N THR A 218 19.33 31.79 23.87
CA THR A 218 20.50 30.89 23.86
C THR A 218 20.38 29.79 24.93
N VAL A 219 19.80 30.10 26.10
CA VAL A 219 19.53 29.12 27.16
C VAL A 219 18.49 28.09 26.73
N ILE A 220 17.39 28.52 26.11
CA ILE A 220 16.38 27.60 25.56
C ILE A 220 17.00 26.70 24.50
N LEU A 221 17.80 27.27 23.58
CA LEU A 221 18.43 26.53 22.51
C LEU A 221 19.50 25.55 23.01
N MET A 222 20.27 25.90 24.04
CA MET A 222 21.19 24.97 24.72
C MET A 222 20.43 23.90 25.50
N GLY A 223 19.26 24.21 26.07
CA GLY A 223 18.38 23.20 26.66
C GLY A 223 17.94 22.16 25.63
N ILE A 224 17.53 22.61 24.44
CA ILE A 224 17.18 21.74 23.30
C ILE A 224 18.42 21.00 22.77
N SER A 225 19.58 21.67 22.64
CA SER A 225 20.81 21.05 22.15
C SER A 225 21.35 20.00 23.13
N ASN A 226 21.37 20.29 24.43
CA ASN A 226 21.73 19.34 25.49
C ASN A 226 20.72 18.20 25.56
N PHE A 227 19.42 18.48 25.37
CA PHE A 227 18.42 17.43 25.19
C PHE A 227 18.83 16.54 24.01
N VAL A 228 19.08 17.08 22.82
CA VAL A 228 19.45 16.29 21.62
C VAL A 228 20.79 15.56 21.74
N THR A 229 21.80 16.12 22.43
CA THR A 229 23.18 15.62 22.45
C THR A 229 23.55 14.76 23.67
N SER A 230 22.94 15.00 24.85
CA SER A 230 23.31 14.33 26.12
C SER A 230 22.78 12.89 26.26
N GLN A 231 21.69 12.56 25.57
CA GLN A 231 20.96 11.30 25.78
C GLN A 231 20.63 10.57 24.46
N TYR A 232 21.51 10.61 23.45
CA TYR A 232 21.30 9.93 22.16
C TYR A 232 21.00 8.42 22.30
N LEU A 233 21.56 7.78 23.33
CA LEU A 233 21.29 6.40 23.72
C LEU A 233 19.86 6.14 24.23
N ILE A 234 19.14 7.16 24.72
CA ILE A 234 17.74 7.08 25.16
C ILE A 234 16.77 7.53 24.05
N TYR A 235 17.10 8.55 23.25
CA TYR A 235 16.20 8.99 22.17
C TYR A 235 16.06 7.99 21.04
N GLY A 236 17.12 7.24 20.70
CA GLY A 236 17.00 6.15 19.72
C GLY A 236 15.90 5.16 20.10
N PRO A 237 15.93 4.58 21.32
CA PRO A 237 14.87 3.73 21.84
C PRO A 237 13.52 4.43 21.98
N VAL A 238 13.44 5.67 22.48
CA VAL A 238 12.16 6.38 22.65
C VAL A 238 11.53 6.71 21.29
N LEU A 239 12.30 7.19 20.32
CA LEU A 239 11.85 7.43 18.96
C LEU A 239 11.46 6.13 18.27
N PHE A 240 12.23 5.05 18.48
CA PHE A 240 11.88 3.72 17.98
C PHE A 240 10.56 3.22 18.58
N VAL A 241 10.37 3.31 19.90
CA VAL A 241 9.12 2.95 20.58
C VAL A 241 7.96 3.82 20.11
N LEU A 242 8.19 5.11 19.85
CA LEU A 242 7.16 6.03 19.36
C LEU A 242 6.80 5.73 17.89
N ILE A 243 7.78 5.47 17.03
CA ILE A 243 7.56 5.06 15.63
C ILE A 243 6.83 3.71 15.58
N VAL A 244 7.29 2.72 16.34
CA VAL A 244 6.66 1.39 16.42
C VAL A 244 5.26 1.50 17.04
N GLY A 245 5.11 2.28 18.11
CA GLY A 245 3.84 2.53 18.78
C GLY A 245 2.82 3.20 17.86
N VAL A 246 3.22 4.24 17.12
CA VAL A 246 2.40 4.88 16.09
C VAL A 246 2.09 3.91 14.96
N THR A 247 3.06 3.13 14.48
CA THR A 247 2.84 2.14 13.41
C THR A 247 1.83 1.07 13.83
N ILE A 248 1.91 0.59 15.07
CA ILE A 248 0.94 -0.36 15.64
C ILE A 248 -0.43 0.32 15.83
N TRP A 249 -0.46 1.57 16.31
CA TRP A 249 -1.70 2.31 16.53
C TRP A 249 -2.44 2.62 15.22
N VAL A 250 -1.72 3.02 14.16
CA VAL A 250 -2.27 3.26 12.82
C VAL A 250 -2.85 1.97 12.20
N ARG A 251 -2.34 0.79 12.59
CA ARG A 251 -2.92 -0.51 12.20
C ARG A 251 -4.20 -0.84 12.98
N LYS A 252 -4.43 -0.24 14.15
CA LYS A 252 -5.67 -0.43 14.91
C LYS A 252 -6.83 0.37 14.27
N PRO A 253 -8.09 -0.07 14.44
CA PRO A 253 -9.25 0.61 13.87
C PRO A 253 -9.36 2.09 14.24
N SER A 254 -9.01 2.45 15.49
CA SER A 254 -9.05 3.81 16.00
C SER A 254 -7.99 4.72 15.36
N GLY A 255 -6.74 4.26 15.24
CA GLY A 255 -5.67 5.03 14.59
C GLY A 255 -5.90 5.16 13.09
N ARG A 256 -6.40 4.11 12.43
CA ARG A 256 -6.80 4.18 11.01
C ARG A 256 -7.89 5.23 10.78
N ARG A 257 -8.93 5.29 11.64
CA ARG A 257 -9.98 6.31 11.57
C ARG A 257 -9.43 7.72 11.73
N ALA A 258 -8.52 7.93 12.69
CA ALA A 258 -7.88 9.23 12.89
C ALA A 258 -7.05 9.67 11.68
N CYS A 259 -6.26 8.75 11.09
CA CYS A 259 -5.51 9.03 9.87
C CYS A 259 -6.42 9.35 8.68
N ASP A 260 -7.50 8.59 8.50
CA ASP A 260 -8.46 8.81 7.43
C ASP A 260 -9.18 10.15 7.58
N TRP A 261 -9.49 10.57 8.81
CA TRP A 261 -10.04 11.89 9.12
C TRP A 261 -9.03 13.02 8.83
N LEU A 262 -7.78 12.89 9.29
CA LEU A 262 -6.70 13.83 9.01
C LEU A 262 -6.47 14.02 7.51
N ARG A 263 -6.54 12.94 6.73
CA ARG A 263 -6.43 13.00 5.26
C ARG A 263 -7.53 13.81 4.61
N LEU A 264 -8.75 13.84 5.16
CA LEU A 264 -9.90 14.52 4.55
C LEU A 264 -10.13 15.95 5.07
N ASN A 265 -9.70 16.23 6.30
CA ASN A 265 -10.01 17.48 7.01
C ASN A 265 -8.83 18.45 7.13
N THR A 266 -7.64 18.08 6.66
CA THR A 266 -6.50 19.00 6.63
C THR A 266 -6.67 20.03 5.50
N PRO A 267 -6.51 21.34 5.75
CA PRO A 267 -6.83 22.37 4.76
C PRO A 267 -5.96 22.32 3.50
N ILE A 268 -4.70 21.89 3.61
CA ILE A 268 -3.75 21.86 2.50
C ILE A 268 -3.84 20.56 1.68
N ILE A 269 -4.16 19.43 2.34
CA ILE A 269 -4.05 18.09 1.75
C ILE A 269 -5.43 17.43 1.56
N GLY A 270 -6.43 17.88 2.32
CA GLY A 270 -7.80 17.37 2.31
C GLY A 270 -8.48 17.45 0.95
N GLY A 271 -8.38 18.60 0.28
CA GLY A 271 -8.91 18.77 -1.07
C GLY A 271 -8.32 17.77 -2.06
N MET A 272 -6.99 17.57 -2.01
CA MET A 272 -6.30 16.59 -2.86
C MET A 272 -6.77 15.16 -2.58
N TYR A 273 -6.91 14.74 -1.31
CA TYR A 273 -7.40 13.38 -1.01
C TYR A 273 -8.85 13.16 -1.43
N ARG A 274 -9.74 14.14 -1.21
CA ARG A 274 -11.13 14.05 -1.70
C ARG A 274 -11.15 13.83 -3.21
N GLN A 275 -10.37 14.63 -3.94
CA GLN A 275 -10.26 14.50 -5.39
C GLN A 275 -9.64 13.16 -5.81
N LEU A 276 -8.63 12.68 -5.09
CA LEU A 276 -7.99 11.38 -5.32
C LEU A 276 -8.99 10.23 -5.19
N TYR A 277 -9.83 10.25 -4.14
CA TYR A 277 -10.85 9.21 -3.96
C TYR A 277 -11.92 9.29 -5.03
N ILE A 278 -12.37 10.51 -5.39
CA ILE A 278 -13.32 10.73 -6.49
C ILE A 278 -12.79 10.14 -7.80
N THR A 279 -11.59 10.53 -8.21
CA THR A 279 -10.93 9.99 -9.40
C THR A 279 -10.83 8.48 -9.40
N ARG A 280 -10.43 7.90 -8.28
CA ARG A 280 -10.28 6.44 -8.17
C ARG A 280 -11.60 5.72 -8.33
N PHE A 281 -12.65 6.15 -7.63
CA PHE A 281 -13.91 5.42 -7.69
C PHE A 281 -14.63 5.64 -9.02
N THR A 282 -14.65 6.87 -9.56
CA THR A 282 -15.32 7.16 -10.84
C THR A 282 -14.63 6.45 -12.00
N ARG A 283 -13.30 6.43 -12.01
CA ARG A 283 -12.52 5.65 -13.00
C ARG A 283 -12.81 4.16 -12.88
N THR A 284 -12.78 3.62 -11.66
CA THR A 284 -13.01 2.19 -11.41
C THR A 284 -14.43 1.78 -11.80
N MET A 285 -15.44 2.55 -11.38
CA MET A 285 -16.83 2.33 -11.76
C MET A 285 -17.02 2.42 -13.27
N GLY A 286 -16.48 3.45 -13.93
CA GLY A 286 -16.59 3.61 -15.38
C GLY A 286 -16.03 2.42 -16.14
N THR A 287 -14.81 1.98 -15.79
CA THR A 287 -14.17 0.82 -16.43
C THR A 287 -14.94 -0.47 -16.20
N LEU A 288 -15.43 -0.73 -14.98
CA LEU A 288 -16.18 -1.95 -14.68
C LEU A 288 -17.59 -1.95 -15.29
N LEU A 289 -18.28 -0.80 -15.29
CA LEU A 289 -19.59 -0.64 -15.92
C LEU A 289 -19.49 -0.81 -17.44
N ALA A 290 -18.46 -0.23 -18.07
CA ALA A 290 -18.20 -0.40 -19.50
C ALA A 290 -17.81 -1.85 -19.86
N ALA A 291 -17.36 -2.64 -18.88
CA ALA A 291 -17.10 -4.07 -19.01
C ALA A 291 -18.34 -4.94 -18.69
N GLY A 292 -19.47 -4.35 -18.32
CA GLY A 292 -20.71 -5.09 -18.02
C GLY A 292 -20.72 -5.81 -16.67
N VAL A 293 -19.82 -5.45 -15.74
CA VAL A 293 -19.78 -6.05 -14.38
C VAL A 293 -21.02 -5.63 -13.58
N ASN A 294 -21.53 -6.52 -12.72
CA ASN A 294 -22.69 -6.24 -11.87
C ASN A 294 -22.43 -5.05 -10.92
N LEU A 295 -23.37 -4.12 -10.81
CA LEU A 295 -23.21 -2.89 -10.02
C LEU A 295 -22.88 -3.14 -8.53
N LEU A 296 -23.42 -4.20 -7.92
CA LEU A 296 -23.11 -4.54 -6.53
C LEU A 296 -21.65 -4.97 -6.37
N ASP A 297 -21.14 -5.80 -7.28
CA ASP A 297 -19.73 -6.21 -7.30
C ASP A 297 -18.81 -5.00 -7.54
N ILE A 298 -19.24 -4.07 -8.40
CA ILE A 298 -18.52 -2.82 -8.67
C ILE A 298 -18.34 -2.00 -7.39
N ILE A 299 -19.40 -1.86 -6.58
CA ILE A 299 -19.34 -1.08 -5.33
C ILE A 299 -18.38 -1.73 -4.34
N ASP A 300 -18.39 -3.05 -4.22
CA ASP A 300 -17.47 -3.78 -3.34
C ASP A 300 -16.00 -3.61 -3.79
N ILE A 301 -15.76 -3.56 -5.10
CA ILE A 301 -14.43 -3.25 -5.64
C ILE A 301 -14.05 -1.80 -5.35
N CYS A 302 -14.95 -0.83 -5.54
CA CYS A 302 -14.71 0.59 -5.26
C CYS A 302 -14.40 0.87 -3.78
N ARG A 303 -15.03 0.14 -2.87
CA ARG A 303 -14.71 0.12 -1.44
C ARG A 303 -13.24 -0.24 -1.20
N GLY A 304 -12.77 -1.30 -1.85
CA GLY A 304 -11.37 -1.73 -1.79
C GLY A 304 -10.37 -0.70 -2.35
N VAL A 305 -10.74 0.03 -3.42
CA VAL A 305 -9.85 1.00 -4.09
C VAL A 305 -9.72 2.34 -3.35
N THR A 306 -10.81 2.79 -2.71
CA THR A 306 -10.80 4.02 -1.89
C THR A 306 -10.14 3.78 -0.53
N ASN A 307 -10.39 2.63 0.10
CA ASN A 307 -9.71 2.15 1.31
C ASN A 307 -9.69 3.16 2.47
N ASN A 308 -10.77 3.95 2.60
CA ASN A 308 -10.94 5.01 3.61
C ASN A 308 -12.24 4.78 4.37
N ARG A 309 -12.18 4.77 5.70
CA ARG A 309 -13.32 4.41 6.55
C ARG A 309 -14.55 5.32 6.39
N TYR A 310 -14.36 6.59 6.04
CA TYR A 310 -15.48 7.52 5.81
C TYR A 310 -16.17 7.23 4.47
N TYR A 311 -15.43 6.74 3.48
CA TYR A 311 -16.03 6.26 2.23
C TYR A 311 -16.68 4.89 2.41
N ASP A 312 -16.19 4.02 3.31
CA ASP A 312 -16.83 2.73 3.60
C ASP A 312 -18.30 2.90 4.02
N GLU A 313 -18.61 3.90 4.87
CA GLU A 313 -19.98 4.23 5.27
C GLU A 313 -20.85 4.65 4.07
N LEU A 314 -20.30 5.42 3.13
CA LEU A 314 -20.97 5.78 1.87
C LEU A 314 -21.22 4.56 0.98
N TRP A 315 -20.24 3.67 0.84
CA TRP A 315 -20.38 2.45 0.06
C TRP A 315 -21.41 1.49 0.65
N ASP A 316 -21.47 1.36 1.99
CA ASP A 316 -22.49 0.58 2.67
C ASP A 316 -23.90 1.11 2.41
N GLU A 317 -24.07 2.45 2.41
CA GLU A 317 -25.35 3.08 2.06
C GLU A 317 -25.72 2.82 0.59
N MET A 318 -24.79 3.01 -0.34
CA MET A 318 -25.02 2.74 -1.77
C MET A 318 -25.41 1.28 -2.03
N THR A 319 -24.74 0.32 -1.38
CA THR A 319 -25.07 -1.10 -1.48
C THR A 319 -26.49 -1.37 -0.97
N ARG A 320 -26.91 -0.74 0.13
CA ARG A 320 -28.28 -0.87 0.67
C ARG A 320 -29.32 -0.31 -0.31
N GLN A 321 -29.15 0.91 -0.79
CA GLN A 321 -30.09 1.55 -1.71
C GLN A 321 -30.32 0.73 -2.99
N ILE A 322 -29.25 0.19 -3.60
CA ILE A 322 -29.40 -0.66 -4.80
C ILE A 322 -30.12 -1.97 -4.48
N ARG A 323 -29.84 -2.59 -3.33
CA ARG A 323 -30.54 -3.82 -2.91
C ARG A 323 -32.03 -3.59 -2.71
N ASP A 324 -32.39 -2.40 -2.22
CA ASP A 324 -33.77 -1.97 -2.02
C ASP A 324 -34.45 -1.48 -3.31
N GLY A 325 -33.70 -1.38 -4.43
CA GLY A 325 -34.21 -0.98 -5.75
C GLY A 325 -34.25 0.53 -5.98
N ASN A 326 -33.64 1.32 -5.10
CA ASN A 326 -33.56 2.77 -5.20
C ASN A 326 -32.38 3.22 -6.08
N GLN A 327 -32.33 4.52 -6.36
CA GLN A 327 -31.29 5.12 -7.22
C GLN A 327 -29.93 5.16 -6.52
N LEU A 328 -28.86 4.86 -7.28
CA LEU A 328 -27.46 4.95 -6.85
C LEU A 328 -27.07 6.36 -6.42
N SER A 329 -27.69 7.36 -7.04
CA SER A 329 -27.33 8.76 -6.85
C SER A 329 -27.83 9.38 -5.55
N GLU A 330 -28.83 8.79 -4.88
CA GLU A 330 -29.43 9.35 -3.65
C GLU A 330 -28.40 9.51 -2.51
N PRO A 331 -27.63 8.47 -2.12
CA PRO A 331 -26.60 8.61 -1.07
C PRO A 331 -25.49 9.62 -1.39
N LEU A 332 -25.27 9.89 -2.67
CA LEU A 332 -24.22 10.80 -3.12
C LEU A 332 -24.59 12.26 -2.86
N PHE A 333 -25.88 12.62 -2.89
CA PHE A 333 -26.35 13.96 -2.57
C PHE A 333 -26.33 14.26 -1.07
N GLU A 334 -26.55 13.25 -0.23
CA GLU A 334 -26.53 13.38 1.23
C GLU A 334 -25.10 13.42 1.79
N SER A 335 -24.12 12.94 1.02
CA SER A 335 -22.73 12.83 1.46
C SER A 335 -21.93 14.12 1.30
N SER A 336 -21.37 14.62 2.40
CA SER A 336 -20.40 15.73 2.38
C SER A 336 -19.04 15.39 1.74
N LEU A 337 -18.83 14.13 1.37
CA LEU A 337 -17.60 13.64 0.72
C LEU A 337 -17.65 13.80 -0.80
N ILE A 338 -18.86 13.89 -1.36
CA ILE A 338 -19.10 13.92 -2.80
C ILE A 338 -19.56 15.32 -3.20
N PRO A 339 -18.85 16.00 -4.10
CA PRO A 339 -19.30 17.28 -4.64
C PRO A 339 -20.65 17.16 -5.35
N ALA A 340 -21.52 18.15 -5.15
CA ALA A 340 -22.88 18.14 -5.70
C ALA A 340 -22.93 18.06 -7.25
N ASN A 341 -21.93 18.61 -7.93
CA ASN A 341 -21.79 18.48 -9.38
C ASN A 341 -21.53 17.02 -9.81
N VAL A 342 -20.70 16.28 -9.07
CA VAL A 342 -20.47 14.86 -9.32
C VAL A 342 -21.76 14.07 -9.11
N ALA A 343 -22.43 14.23 -7.97
CA ALA A 343 -23.71 13.56 -7.69
C ALA A 343 -24.77 13.85 -8.79
N SER A 344 -24.86 15.10 -9.25
CA SER A 344 -25.78 15.51 -10.32
C SER A 344 -25.48 14.86 -11.67
N MET A 345 -24.20 14.74 -12.02
CA MET A 345 -23.79 14.05 -13.25
C MET A 345 -24.15 12.55 -13.16
N ILE A 346 -23.84 11.90 -12.04
CA ILE A 346 -24.18 10.49 -11.80
C ILE A 346 -25.69 10.26 -11.92
N ALA A 347 -26.51 11.10 -11.27
CA ALA A 347 -27.97 11.03 -11.35
C ALA A 347 -28.50 11.21 -12.79
N SER A 348 -27.85 12.03 -13.60
CA SER A 348 -28.19 12.21 -15.02
C SER A 348 -27.83 10.97 -15.85
N GLY A 349 -26.65 10.38 -15.59
CA GLY A 349 -26.21 9.15 -16.24
C GLY A 349 -27.08 7.94 -15.89
N GLU A 350 -27.53 7.87 -14.64
CA GLU A 350 -28.47 6.85 -14.17
C GLU A 350 -29.83 6.96 -14.87
N ARG A 351 -30.43 8.16 -14.88
CA ARG A 351 -31.73 8.41 -15.55
C ARG A 351 -31.70 8.17 -17.06
N SER A 352 -30.56 8.36 -17.69
CA SER A 352 -30.38 8.15 -19.13
C SER A 352 -29.85 6.75 -19.49
N SER A 353 -29.65 5.86 -18.50
CA SER A 353 -29.04 4.55 -18.68
C SER A 353 -27.65 4.59 -19.34
N ARG A 354 -26.93 5.69 -19.17
CA ARG A 354 -25.57 5.94 -19.72
C ARG A 354 -24.54 6.10 -18.61
N LEU A 355 -24.73 5.39 -17.50
CA LEU A 355 -23.89 5.50 -16.31
C LEU A 355 -22.41 5.23 -16.61
N ALA A 356 -22.10 4.23 -17.44
CA ALA A 356 -20.72 3.92 -17.85
C ALA A 356 -20.03 5.12 -18.54
N GLU A 357 -20.67 5.70 -19.56
CA GLU A 357 -20.14 6.85 -20.31
C GLU A 357 -19.97 8.08 -19.39
N VAL A 358 -20.96 8.33 -18.54
CA VAL A 358 -20.90 9.45 -17.59
C VAL A 358 -19.79 9.25 -16.56
N MET A 359 -19.61 8.05 -16.01
CA MET A 359 -18.52 7.76 -15.08
C MET A 359 -17.15 8.01 -15.72
N GLU A 360 -16.95 7.61 -16.97
CA GLU A 360 -15.69 7.86 -17.67
C GLU A 360 -15.41 9.36 -17.88
N ARG A 361 -16.45 10.15 -18.19
CA ARG A 361 -16.34 11.61 -18.31
C ARG A 361 -16.05 12.28 -16.96
N ILE A 362 -16.73 11.86 -15.89
CA ILE A 362 -16.44 12.34 -14.53
C ILE A 362 -15.01 11.96 -14.14
N ALA A 363 -14.56 10.75 -14.47
CA ALA A 363 -13.20 10.30 -14.19
C ALA A 363 -12.17 11.22 -14.86
N ALA A 364 -12.34 11.52 -16.16
CA ALA A 364 -11.45 12.43 -16.88
C ALA A 364 -11.44 13.84 -16.26
N PHE A 365 -12.62 14.43 -16.00
CA PHE A 365 -12.72 15.73 -15.34
C PHE A 365 -12.06 15.72 -13.94
N SER A 366 -12.29 14.66 -13.17
CA SER A 366 -11.76 14.55 -11.83
C SER A 366 -10.23 14.37 -11.80
N GLU A 367 -9.64 13.77 -12.84
CA GLU A 367 -8.18 13.65 -13.00
C GLU A 367 -7.53 15.03 -13.19
N GLU A 368 -8.14 15.91 -13.99
CA GLU A 368 -7.66 17.27 -14.20
C GLU A 368 -7.73 18.10 -12.90
N GLU A 369 -8.84 17.98 -12.17
CA GLU A 369 -9.00 18.57 -10.84
C GLU A 369 -7.99 18.00 -9.84
N LEU A 370 -7.67 16.69 -9.90
CA LEU A 370 -6.66 16.07 -9.04
C LEU A 370 -5.26 16.62 -9.34
N GLU A 371 -4.88 16.73 -10.61
CA GLU A 371 -3.61 17.33 -11.01
C GLU A 371 -3.51 18.78 -10.52
N THR A 372 -4.60 19.53 -10.61
CA THR A 372 -4.69 20.92 -10.12
C THR A 372 -4.54 20.98 -8.59
N ALA A 373 -5.24 20.11 -7.86
CA ALA A 373 -5.14 20.02 -6.40
C ALA A 373 -3.72 19.64 -5.93
N ILE A 374 -3.04 18.74 -6.63
CA ILE A 374 -1.63 18.38 -6.34
C ILE A 374 -0.71 19.59 -6.51
N LYS A 375 -0.89 20.37 -7.60
CA LYS A 375 -0.11 21.59 -7.83
C LYS A 375 -0.36 22.64 -6.75
N GLN A 376 -1.62 22.93 -6.43
CA GLN A 376 -2.00 23.89 -5.39
C GLN A 376 -1.44 23.50 -4.01
N MET A 377 -1.56 22.23 -3.63
CA MET A 377 -0.96 21.70 -2.41
C MET A 377 0.55 21.98 -2.38
N THR A 378 1.25 21.71 -3.48
CA THR A 378 2.70 21.92 -3.58
C THR A 378 3.06 23.40 -3.44
N SER A 379 2.31 24.28 -4.12
CA SER A 379 2.51 25.73 -4.03
C SER A 379 2.25 26.31 -2.64
N TYR A 380 1.34 25.74 -1.84
CA TYR A 380 1.14 26.17 -0.46
C TYR A 380 2.24 25.68 0.49
N ILE A 381 2.82 24.51 0.22
CA ILE A 381 3.90 23.97 1.05
C ILE A 381 5.14 24.85 0.97
N GLU A 382 5.46 25.45 -0.19
CA GLU A 382 6.67 26.24 -0.38
C GLU A 382 6.78 27.47 0.55
N PRO A 383 5.79 28.38 0.64
CA PRO A 383 5.84 29.49 1.60
C PRO A 383 5.93 29.05 3.06
N ILE A 384 5.20 27.98 3.43
CA ILE A 384 5.23 27.42 4.79
C ILE A 384 6.63 26.89 5.10
N MET A 385 7.26 26.23 4.14
CA MET A 385 8.62 25.72 4.25
C MET A 385 9.63 26.85 4.42
N ILE A 386 9.58 27.89 3.59
CA ILE A 386 10.48 29.04 3.68
C ILE A 386 10.33 29.74 5.04
N LEU A 387 9.09 29.97 5.49
CA LEU A 387 8.82 30.59 6.78
C LEU A 387 9.36 29.74 7.94
N THR A 388 9.10 28.43 7.90
CA THR A 388 9.56 27.49 8.92
C THR A 388 11.09 27.43 8.96
N MET A 389 11.75 27.33 7.79
CA MET A 389 13.21 27.33 7.69
C MET A 389 13.80 28.66 8.16
N GLY A 390 13.19 29.79 7.80
CA GLY A 390 13.62 31.11 8.24
C GLY A 390 13.54 31.27 9.75
N ILE A 391 12.44 30.84 10.38
CA ILE A 391 12.30 30.85 11.85
C ILE A 391 13.33 29.95 12.50
N LEU A 392 13.53 28.76 11.95
CA LEU A 392 14.37 27.72 12.54
C LEU A 392 15.86 28.08 12.44
N VAL A 393 16.35 28.42 11.24
CA VAL A 393 17.74 28.85 11.01
C VAL A 393 18.00 30.24 11.60
N GLY A 394 17.07 31.18 11.42
CA GLY A 394 17.17 32.53 11.97
C GLY A 394 17.16 32.54 13.50
N GLY A 395 16.35 31.68 14.13
CA GLY A 395 16.35 31.48 15.57
C GLY A 395 17.70 31.00 16.10
N VAL A 396 18.34 30.05 15.41
CA VAL A 396 19.70 29.59 15.76
C VAL A 396 20.73 30.71 15.56
N ALA A 397 20.68 31.42 14.42
CA ALA A 397 21.59 32.52 14.14
C ALA A 397 21.47 33.64 15.18
N LEU A 398 20.25 34.04 15.55
CA LEU A 398 20.00 35.02 16.61
C LEU A 398 20.54 34.56 17.96
N ALA A 399 20.34 33.28 18.32
CA ALA A 399 20.88 32.74 19.56
C ALA A 399 22.41 32.75 19.62
N LEU A 400 23.08 32.66 18.47
CA LEU A 400 24.53 32.75 18.33
C LEU A 400 25.03 34.21 18.33
N LEU A 401 24.31 35.14 17.68
CA LEU A 401 24.76 36.53 17.49
C LEU A 401 24.39 37.45 18.66
N LEU A 402 23.26 37.22 19.33
CA LEU A 402 22.79 38.07 20.43
C LEU A 402 23.82 38.20 21.58
N PRO A 403 24.52 37.13 22.00
CA PRO A 403 25.57 37.24 23.01
C PRO A 403 26.78 38.08 22.54
N VAL A 404 27.15 38.02 21.26
CA VAL A 404 28.24 38.83 20.66
C VAL A 404 27.91 40.32 20.78
N PHE A 405 26.68 40.73 20.42
CA PHE A 405 26.26 42.13 20.53
C PHE A 405 26.25 42.64 21.96
N ARG A 406 25.85 41.81 22.94
CA ARG A 406 25.90 42.20 24.36
C ARG A 406 27.33 42.42 24.86
N MET A 407 28.31 41.63 24.40
CA MET A 407 29.71 41.86 24.74
C MET A 407 30.24 43.17 24.14
N GLY A 408 29.88 43.49 22.89
CA GLY A 408 30.28 44.75 22.26
C GLY A 408 29.81 45.99 23.02
N ASN A 409 28.58 45.97 23.53
CA ASN A 409 28.04 47.07 24.34
C ASN A 409 28.67 47.18 25.74
N VAL A 410 29.07 46.05 26.35
CA VAL A 410 29.81 46.07 27.63
C VAL A 410 31.22 46.63 27.44
N MET A 411 31.85 46.40 26.29
CA MET A 411 33.17 46.94 25.94
C MET A 411 33.14 48.41 25.48
N ALA A 412 32.03 48.89 24.92
CA ALA A 412 31.86 50.28 24.50
C ALA A 412 31.35 51.22 25.62
N GLY A 413 30.87 50.64 26.73
CA GLY A 413 30.33 51.36 27.89
C GLY A 413 31.29 51.48 29.09
N SER A 414 32.54 51.04 28.94
CA SER A 414 33.68 51.26 29.85
C SER A 414 34.75 52.06 29.13
#